data_AF-A0A947NPG6-F1
#
_entry.id   AF-A0A947NPG6-F1
#
_cell.length_a   1.000
_cell.length_b   1.000
_cell.length_c   1.000
_cell.angle_alpha   90.00
_cell.angle_beta   90.00
_cell.angle_gamma   90.00
#
_symmetry.space_group_name_H-M   'P 1'
#
loop_
_entity.id
_entity.type
_entity.pdbx_description
1 polymer ?
#
loop_
_entity_poly.entity_id
_entity_poly.type
_entity_poly.pdbx_seq_one_letter_code
_entity_poly.pdbx_strand_id
1 'polypeptide(L)'
;MKNVTIYSTPTRSYCNVSKAFFKENNIDYKEIDVASDQAVGQEMVAKSGQMGVPVIIVEDGEKEEIVVGFDQPRLINLLNIKN
;
A
#
# COMPACT_ATOMS: atom_id res chain seq x y z
N MET A 1 10.39 -7.14 -11.11
CA MET A 1 10.25 -7.53 -9.69
C MET A 1 9.29 -6.54 -9.08
N LYS A 2 8.26 -7.00 -8.38
CA LYS A 2 7.21 -6.11 -7.87
C LYS A 2 7.62 -5.58 -6.51
N ASN A 3 7.67 -4.27 -6.37
CA ASN A 3 7.89 -3.64 -5.07
C ASN A 3 6.55 -3.12 -4.57
N VAL A 4 6.23 -3.43 -3.32
CA VAL A 4 5.02 -2.95 -2.67
C VAL A 4 5.41 -1.99 -1.56
N THR A 5 4.85 -0.79 -1.58
CA THR A 5 4.98 0.17 -0.49
C THR A 5 3.60 0.43 0.08
N ILE A 6 3.44 0.34 1.40
CA ILE A 6 2.19 0.67 2.10
C ILE A 6 2.42 1.86 3.03
N TYR A 7 1.74 2.97 2.73
CA TYR A 7 1.56 4.06 3.67
C TYR A 7 0.46 3.66 4.66
N SER A 8 0.82 3.63 5.93
CA SER A 8 -0.05 3.13 6.98
C SER A 8 0.02 4.01 8.23
N THR A 9 -0.84 3.70 9.19
CA THR A 9 -0.73 4.24 10.56
C THR A 9 -0.99 3.11 11.56
N PRO A 10 -0.42 3.15 12.78
CA PRO A 10 -0.47 2.01 13.71
C PRO A 10 -1.87 1.62 14.19
N THR A 11 -2.81 2.57 14.20
CA THR A 11 -4.13 2.41 14.84
C THR A 11 -5.25 2.09 13.85
N ARG A 12 -4.98 2.03 12.54
CA ARG A 12 -6.03 1.86 11.51
C ARG A 12 -6.25 0.39 11.14
N SER A 13 -7.48 -0.09 11.34
CA SER A 13 -7.90 -1.47 11.03
C SER A 13 -7.60 -1.90 9.59
N TYR A 14 -7.90 -1.05 8.59
CA TYR A 14 -7.67 -1.37 7.18
C TYR A 14 -6.18 -1.50 6.81
N CYS A 15 -5.29 -0.82 7.54
CA CYS A 15 -3.84 -1.01 7.36
C CYS A 15 -3.42 -2.42 7.77
N ASN A 16 -3.95 -2.92 8.90
CA ASN A 16 -3.66 -4.27 9.37
C ASN A 16 -4.18 -5.34 8.41
N VAL A 17 -5.38 -5.14 7.84
CA VAL A 17 -5.94 -6.04 6.82
C VAL A 17 -5.04 -6.11 5.59
N SER A 18 -4.57 -4.96 5.09
CA SER A 18 -3.68 -4.90 3.92
C SER A 18 -2.35 -5.62 4.18
N LYS A 19 -1.75 -5.41 5.36
CA LYS A 19 -0.51 -6.08 5.77
C LYS A 19 -0.69 -7.59 5.94
N ALA A 20 -1.80 -8.02 6.52
CA ALA A 20 -2.14 -9.44 6.66
C ALA A 20 -2.27 -10.10 5.29
N PHE A 21 -2.98 -9.46 4.36
CA PHE A 21 -3.13 -9.93 2.99
C PHE A 21 -1.77 -10.10 2.28
N PHE A 22 -0.85 -9.14 2.40
CA PHE A 22 0.49 -9.28 1.83
C PHE A 22 1.27 -10.44 2.47
N LYS A 23 1.20 -10.56 3.80
CA LYS A 23 1.87 -11.63 4.53
C LYS A 23 1.34 -13.02 4.15
N GLU A 24 0.02 -13.18 4.05
CA GLU A 24 -0.63 -14.44 3.65
C GLU A 24 -0.22 -14.88 2.24
N ASN A 25 0.03 -13.91 1.34
CA ASN A 25 0.44 -14.16 -0.03
C ASN A 25 1.95 -14.12 -0.25
N ASN A 26 2.76 -14.07 0.82
CA ASN A 26 4.23 -13.99 0.77
C ASN A 26 4.73 -12.84 -0.12
N ILE A 27 4.07 -11.69 -0.04
CA ILE A 27 4.45 -10.46 -0.74
C ILE A 27 5.32 -9.63 0.20
N ASP A 28 6.56 -9.37 -0.23
CA ASP A 28 7.43 -8.41 0.45
C ASP A 28 6.91 -6.99 0.25
N TYR A 29 6.87 -6.22 1.33
CA TYR A 29 6.43 -4.83 1.28
C TYR A 29 7.25 -3.94 2.21
N LYS A 30 7.39 -2.67 1.80
CA LYS A 30 7.90 -1.59 2.62
C LYS A 30 6.74 -0.91 3.33
N GLU A 31 6.75 -0.92 4.66
CA GLU A 31 5.82 -0.14 5.46
C GLU A 31 6.39 1.26 5.70
N ILE A 32 5.53 2.27 5.50
CA ILE A 32 5.83 3.66 5.81
C ILE A 32 4.74 4.17 6.75
N ASP A 33 5.11 4.51 7.99
CA ASP A 33 4.19 5.11 8.95
C ASP A 33 4.10 6.62 8.75
N VAL A 34 2.96 7.10 8.26
CA VAL A 34 2.72 8.54 8.03
C VAL A 34 2.26 9.28 9.29
N ALA A 35 1.98 8.58 10.40
CA ALA A 35 1.60 9.22 11.65
C ALA A 35 2.80 9.86 12.36
N SER A 36 4.01 9.35 12.10
CA SER A 36 5.24 9.84 12.74
C SER A 36 6.00 10.87 11.89
N ASP A 37 5.71 10.97 10.59
CA ASP A 37 6.36 11.90 9.67
C ASP A 37 5.34 12.63 8.77
N GLN A 38 5.18 13.93 9.02
CA GLN A 38 4.26 14.79 8.28
C GLN A 38 4.68 15.01 6.82
N ALA A 39 5.99 15.04 6.52
CA ALA A 39 6.48 15.25 5.16
C ALA A 39 6.12 14.05 4.27
N VAL A 40 6.27 12.85 4.82
CA VAL A 40 5.87 11.61 4.16
C VAL A 40 4.35 11.54 3.96
N GLY A 41 3.57 12.01 4.95
CA GLY A 41 2.13 12.15 4.80
C GLY A 41 1.74 13.10 3.65
N GLN A 42 2.47 14.20 3.47
CA GLN A 42 2.25 15.11 2.34
C GLN A 42 2.64 14.49 0.99
N GLU A 43 3.74 13.74 0.93
CA GLU A 43 4.12 13.00 -0.27
C GLU A 43 3.04 11.97 -0.67
N MET A 44 2.52 11.22 0.30
CA MET A 44 1.42 10.28 0.09
C MET A 44 0.19 10.98 -0.49
N VAL A 45 -0.19 12.15 0.05
CA VAL A 45 -1.32 12.95 -0.46
C VAL A 45 -1.04 13.45 -1.87
N ALA A 46 0.17 13.95 -2.14
CA ALA A 46 0.54 14.44 -3.47
C ALA A 46 0.50 13.33 -4.53
N LYS A 47 0.94 12.12 -4.18
CA LYS A 47 0.91 10.95 -5.07
C LYS A 47 -0.51 10.39 -5.27
N SER A 48 -1.26 10.21 -4.19
CA SER A 48 -2.55 9.50 -4.22
C SER A 48 -3.78 10.39 -4.39
N GLY A 49 -3.64 11.70 -4.17
CA GLY A 49 -4.76 12.64 -4.06
C GLY A 49 -5.59 12.47 -2.78
N GLN A 50 -5.22 11.57 -1.86
CA GLN A 50 -6.01 11.24 -0.67
C GLN A 50 -5.20 11.40 0.62
N MET A 51 -5.85 11.94 1.67
CA MET A 51 -5.27 12.04 3.03
C MET A 51 -5.46 10.78 3.89
N GLY A 52 -6.28 9.82 3.45
CA GLY A 52 -6.62 8.62 4.19
C GLY A 52 -5.70 7.45 3.85
N VAL A 53 -5.32 6.68 4.87
CA VAL A 53 -4.60 5.40 4.78
C VAL A 53 -5.58 4.21 4.83
N PRO A 54 -5.21 3.01 4.31
CA PRO A 54 -3.94 2.70 3.65
C PRO A 54 -3.84 3.28 2.23
N VAL A 55 -2.64 3.66 1.82
CA VAL A 55 -2.31 3.92 0.40
C VAL A 55 -1.21 2.94 0.03
N ILE A 56 -1.44 2.15 -1.01
CA ILE A 56 -0.54 1.09 -1.44
C ILE A 56 -0.02 1.47 -2.82
N ILE A 57 1.30 1.49 -2.97
CA ILE A 57 1.98 1.68 -4.26
C ILE A 57 2.55 0.34 -4.68
N VAL A 58 2.23 -0.08 -5.89
CA VAL A 58 2.77 -1.26 -6.54
C VAL A 58 3.60 -0.82 -7.73
N GLU A 59 4.89 -1.09 -7.67
CA GLU A 59 5.84 -0.80 -8.76
C GLU A 59 6.16 -2.09 -9.51
N ASP A 60 5.95 -2.10 -10.83
CA ASP A 60 6.33 -3.21 -11.72
C ASP A 60 7.14 -2.68 -12.91
N GLY A 61 8.46 -2.65 -12.74
CA GLY A 61 9.38 -2.05 -13.72
C GLY A 61 9.25 -0.53 -13.74
N GLU A 62 8.83 0.03 -14.87
CA GLU A 62 8.60 1.48 -15.04
C GLU A 62 7.16 1.90 -14.71
N LYS A 63 6.30 0.95 -14.33
CA LYS A 63 4.90 1.22 -14.00
C LYS A 63 4.72 1.37 -12.50
N GLU A 64 4.14 2.49 -12.08
CA GLU A 64 3.70 2.76 -10.72
C GLU A 64 2.16 2.73 -10.69
N GLU A 65 1.58 1.86 -9.86
CA GLU A 65 0.14 1.75 -9.66
C GLU A 65 -0.20 2.12 -8.22
N ILE A 66 -1.07 3.11 -8.05
CA ILE A 66 -1.51 3.58 -6.75
C ILE A 66 -2.91 3.01 -6.44
N VAL A 67 -2.98 2.26 -5.35
CA VAL A 67 -4.21 1.70 -4.80
C VAL A 67 -4.54 2.42 -3.50
N VAL A 68 -5.67 3.10 -3.50
CA VAL A 68 -6.15 3.87 -2.35
C VAL A 68 -7.14 3.02 -1.56
N GLY A 69 -6.88 2.87 -0.26
CA GLY A 69 -7.62 1.94 0.59
C GLY A 69 -7.19 0.49 0.42
N PHE A 70 -7.99 -0.43 0.96
CA PHE A 70 -7.80 -1.87 0.76
C PHE A 70 -8.74 -2.36 -0.35
N ASP A 71 -8.18 -2.57 -1.55
CA ASP A 71 -8.88 -3.13 -2.70
C ASP A 71 -8.27 -4.49 -3.06
N GLN A 72 -8.81 -5.54 -2.43
CA GLN A 72 -8.31 -6.90 -2.62
C GLN A 72 -8.34 -7.36 -4.09
N PRO A 73 -9.46 -7.22 -4.85
CA PRO A 73 -9.47 -7.58 -6.27
C PRO A 73 -8.39 -6.88 -7.09
N ARG A 74 -8.18 -5.58 -6.88
CA ARG A 74 -7.13 -4.85 -7.60
C ARG A 74 -5.73 -5.33 -7.21
N LEU A 75 -5.48 -5.57 -5.93
CA LEU A 75 -4.18 -6.07 -5.45
C LEU A 75 -3.88 -7.48 -5.96
N ILE A 76 -4.88 -8.38 -6.03
CA ILE A 76 -4.71 -9.71 -6.62
C ILE A 76 -4.20 -9.61 -8.06
N ASN A 77 -4.86 -8.76 -8.86
CA ASN A 77 -4.48 -8.53 -10.26
C ASN A 77 -3.09 -7.88 -10.38
N LEU A 78 -2.84 -6.80 -9.62
CA LEU A 78 -1.57 -6.07 -9.67
C LEU A 78 -0.39 -6.91 -9.19
N LEU A 79 -0.60 -7.80 -8.22
CA LEU A 79 0.46 -8.64 -7.64
C LEU A 79 0.57 -10.02 -8.29
N ASN A 80 -0.31 -10.37 -9.25
CA ASN A 80 -0.40 -11.70 -9.87
C ASN A 80 -0.57 -12.82 -8.84
N ILE A 81 -1.39 -12.58 -7.81
CA ILE A 81 -1.71 -13.59 -6.80
C ILE A 81 -2.64 -14.64 -7.44
N LYS A 82 -2.28 -15.91 -7.32
CA LYS A 82 -3.11 -17.02 -7.82
C LYS A 82 -4.12 -17.39 -6.74
N ASN A 83 -5.39 -17.34 -7.11
CA ASN A 83 -6.52 -17.80 -6.31
C ASN A 83 -6.74 -19.31 -6.51
#